data_AF-A0A1H7L9E3-F1
#
_entry.id   AF-A0A1H7L9E3-F1
#
_cell.length_a   1.000
_cell.length_b   1.000
_cell.length_c   1.000
_cell.angle_alpha   90.00
_cell.angle_beta   90.00
_cell.angle_gamma   90.00
#
_symmetry.space_group_name_H-M   'P 1'
#
loop_
_entity.id
_entity.type
_entity.pdbx_description
1 polymer ?
#
loop_
_entity_poly.entity_id
_entity_poly.type
_entity_poly.pdbx_seq_one_letter_code
_entity_poly.pdbx_strand_id
1 'polypeptide(L)'
;MSTREYLNAHSDLKKWNKPRHPKDFNRCLETGKYLDNLVLVVAPPDYPQLAEGLEIGSVYEFDYEKTMWFRIAERSSDGYFFEWCEKLVSLVTNGKKLEGGPYKMVDWCTRLSESVEDRERDPETEGHGPFWELLRYMLRGMTFGPVVCKKLVADFEKWDSYAWSPGDYRFYEEYLFFRKCFEFPGEQGLVFYPSGWYEGDGTRFREPKLGADPADTAAVVDSPDIVDGMKTAHEYDDI
;
A
#
# COMPACT_ATOMS: atom_id res chain seq x y z
N MET A 1 -15.95 7.76 -7.44
CA MET A 1 -14.92 8.23 -6.48
C MET A 1 -13.60 7.57 -6.89
N SER A 2 -12.51 8.31 -7.08
CA SER A 2 -11.23 7.69 -7.49
C SER A 2 -10.62 6.95 -6.30
N THR A 3 -10.57 5.62 -6.36
CA THR A 3 -10.04 4.73 -5.32
C THR A 3 -8.52 4.74 -5.22
N ARG A 4 -7.84 5.43 -6.15
CA ARG A 4 -6.39 5.40 -6.30
C ARG A 4 -5.64 5.99 -5.10
N GLU A 5 -6.25 6.91 -4.38
CA GLU A 5 -5.60 7.67 -3.31
C GLU A 5 -5.69 7.03 -1.92
N TYR A 6 -6.31 5.85 -1.83
CA TYR A 6 -6.73 5.25 -0.58
C TYR A 6 -5.97 3.97 -0.27
N LEU A 7 -5.49 3.82 0.96
CA LEU A 7 -5.25 2.50 1.54
C LEU A 7 -6.58 1.80 1.70
N ASN A 8 -6.70 0.58 1.18
CA ASN A 8 -7.93 -0.19 1.26
C ASN A 8 -7.71 -1.34 2.21
N ALA A 9 -8.54 -1.41 3.24
CA ALA A 9 -8.64 -2.56 4.12
C ALA A 9 -9.97 -3.25 3.83
N HIS A 10 -9.93 -4.53 3.48
CA HIS A 10 -11.11 -5.35 3.23
C HIS A 10 -11.16 -6.49 4.23
N SER A 11 -12.35 -6.81 4.73
CA SER A 11 -12.61 -7.99 5.57
C SER A 11 -13.62 -8.92 4.91
N ASP A 12 -13.68 -10.17 5.40
CA ASP A 12 -14.55 -11.24 4.92
C ASP A 12 -14.50 -11.49 3.40
N LEU A 13 -13.29 -11.48 2.85
CA LEU A 13 -13.02 -11.73 1.44
C LEU A 13 -13.51 -13.11 1.01
N LYS A 14 -14.12 -13.18 -0.17
CA LYS A 14 -14.56 -14.45 -0.77
C LYS A 14 -13.72 -14.76 -1.98
N LYS A 15 -13.07 -15.93 -1.98
CA LYS A 15 -12.27 -16.36 -3.13
C LYS A 15 -13.16 -16.47 -4.38
N TRP A 16 -12.74 -15.78 -5.44
CA TRP A 16 -13.44 -15.81 -6.72
C TRP A 16 -13.10 -17.08 -7.49
N ASN A 17 -14.04 -18.03 -7.52
CA ASN A 17 -13.83 -19.35 -8.13
C ASN A 17 -14.24 -19.42 -9.61
N LYS A 18 -14.64 -18.31 -10.23
CA LYS A 18 -15.01 -18.29 -11.66
C LYS A 18 -13.77 -18.07 -12.53
N PRO A 19 -13.78 -18.55 -13.79
CA PRO A 19 -12.67 -18.30 -14.70
C PRO A 19 -12.44 -16.79 -14.88
N ARG A 20 -11.18 -16.39 -14.95
CA ARG A 20 -10.76 -14.99 -15.08
C ARG A 20 -10.48 -14.66 -16.54
N HIS A 21 -10.61 -13.39 -16.90
CA HIS A 21 -10.13 -12.94 -18.19
C HIS A 21 -8.58 -12.97 -18.21
N PRO A 22 -7.94 -13.52 -19.26
CA PRO A 22 -6.50 -13.82 -19.28
C PRO A 22 -5.59 -12.58 -19.35
N LYS A 23 -6.16 -11.37 -19.44
CA LYS A 23 -5.43 -10.11 -19.46
C LYS A 23 -5.87 -9.12 -18.39
N ASP A 24 -7.04 -9.34 -17.77
CA ASP A 24 -7.68 -8.36 -16.90
C ASP A 24 -8.42 -9.10 -15.78
N PHE A 25 -7.81 -9.22 -14.60
CA PHE A 25 -8.36 -10.06 -13.53
C PHE A 25 -9.77 -9.64 -13.07
N ASN A 26 -10.13 -8.37 -13.25
CA ASN A 26 -11.41 -7.81 -12.83
C ASN A 26 -12.46 -7.74 -13.97
N ARG A 27 -12.19 -8.33 -15.13
CA ARG A 27 -13.14 -8.36 -16.26
C ARG A 27 -13.95 -9.65 -16.24
N CYS A 28 -15.27 -9.51 -16.17
CA CYS A 28 -16.21 -10.63 -16.27
C CYS A 28 -16.21 -11.23 -17.68
N LEU A 29 -15.94 -12.53 -17.80
CA LEU A 29 -15.89 -13.23 -19.10
C LEU A 29 -17.23 -13.27 -19.83
N GLU A 30 -18.33 -13.42 -19.11
CA GLU A 30 -19.67 -13.57 -19.71
C GLU A 30 -20.22 -12.25 -20.24
N THR A 31 -20.04 -11.17 -19.47
CA THR A 31 -20.64 -9.86 -19.78
C THR A 31 -19.65 -8.89 -20.40
N GLY A 32 -18.35 -9.18 -20.32
CA GLY A 32 -17.27 -8.28 -20.73
C GLY A 32 -17.09 -7.05 -19.85
N LYS A 33 -17.90 -6.88 -18.80
CA LYS A 33 -17.89 -5.72 -17.89
C LYS A 33 -16.78 -5.85 -16.84
N TYR A 34 -16.24 -4.72 -16.42
CA TYR A 34 -15.36 -4.62 -15.27
C TYR A 34 -16.16 -4.71 -13.98
N LEU A 35 -15.64 -5.49 -13.04
CA LEU A 35 -16.12 -5.61 -11.68
C LEU A 35 -15.19 -4.77 -10.80
N ASP A 36 -15.75 -3.85 -10.04
CA ASP A 36 -15.03 -2.92 -9.17
C ASP A 36 -14.85 -3.46 -7.75
N ASN A 37 -15.46 -4.60 -7.43
CA ASN A 37 -15.41 -5.28 -6.14
C ASN A 37 -14.46 -6.49 -6.10
N LEU A 38 -13.49 -6.55 -7.02
CA LEU A 38 -12.49 -7.61 -7.10
C LEU A 38 -11.09 -7.09 -6.78
N VAL A 39 -10.30 -7.91 -6.08
CA VAL A 39 -8.90 -7.65 -5.76
C VAL A 39 -8.04 -8.86 -6.09
N LEU A 40 -6.92 -8.63 -6.77
CA LEU A 40 -5.90 -9.64 -7.04
C LEU A 40 -4.88 -9.65 -5.90
N VAL A 41 -4.64 -10.83 -5.34
CA VAL A 41 -3.59 -11.01 -4.31
C VAL A 41 -2.24 -11.08 -5.00
N VAL A 42 -1.35 -10.16 -4.66
CA VAL A 42 0.00 -10.08 -5.20
C VAL A 42 1.01 -9.91 -4.08
N ALA A 43 2.21 -10.42 -4.30
CA ALA A 43 3.29 -10.31 -3.33
C ALA A 43 4.62 -9.97 -4.01
N PRO A 44 5.57 -9.35 -3.32
CA PRO A 44 6.92 -9.16 -3.83
C PRO A 44 7.63 -10.53 -3.99
N PRO A 45 8.40 -10.77 -5.07
CA PRO A 45 9.07 -12.05 -5.30
C PRO A 45 10.07 -12.49 -4.23
N ASP A 46 10.70 -11.53 -3.57
CA ASP A 46 11.68 -11.74 -2.51
C ASP A 46 11.05 -11.87 -1.11
N TYR A 47 9.77 -11.53 -0.96
CA TYR A 47 9.06 -11.60 0.33
C TYR A 47 7.58 -12.05 0.15
N PRO A 48 7.35 -13.27 -0.39
CA PRO A 48 5.99 -13.77 -0.67
C PRO A 48 5.11 -13.85 0.58
N GLN A 49 5.69 -14.01 1.77
CA GLN A 49 4.97 -14.02 3.04
C GLN A 49 4.24 -12.70 3.34
N LEU A 50 4.48 -11.62 2.59
CA LEU A 50 3.69 -10.40 2.73
C LEU A 50 2.18 -10.66 2.59
N ALA A 51 1.81 -11.58 1.70
CA ALA A 51 0.42 -11.95 1.43
C ALA A 51 -0.05 -13.19 2.22
N GLU A 52 0.68 -13.58 3.27
CA GLU A 52 0.38 -14.81 4.02
C GLU A 52 -1.03 -14.83 4.61
N GLY A 53 -1.69 -15.98 4.46
CA GLY A 53 -3.11 -16.19 4.75
C GLY A 53 -4.02 -16.06 3.53
N LEU A 54 -3.47 -15.64 2.38
CA LEU A 54 -4.17 -15.58 1.10
C LEU A 54 -3.39 -16.32 0.01
N GLU A 55 -4.10 -16.76 -1.03
CA GLU A 55 -3.47 -17.42 -2.16
C GLU A 55 -2.96 -16.38 -3.17
N ILE A 56 -1.63 -16.27 -3.29
CA ILE A 56 -0.98 -15.38 -4.26
C ILE A 56 -1.45 -15.74 -5.68
N GLY A 57 -1.79 -14.71 -6.44
CA GLY A 57 -2.33 -14.85 -7.78
C GLY A 57 -3.76 -15.34 -7.81
N SER A 58 -4.49 -15.37 -6.69
CA SER A 58 -5.94 -15.54 -6.67
C SER A 58 -6.66 -14.20 -6.61
N VAL A 59 -7.89 -14.18 -7.14
CA VAL A 59 -8.80 -13.04 -7.04
C VAL A 59 -9.79 -13.29 -5.92
N TYR A 60 -10.08 -12.25 -5.17
CA TYR A 60 -11.08 -12.24 -4.11
C TYR A 60 -12.11 -11.16 -4.40
N GLU A 61 -13.35 -11.46 -4.06
CA GLU A 61 -14.45 -10.52 -4.04
C GLU A 61 -14.57 -9.91 -2.66
N PHE A 62 -14.73 -8.59 -2.61
CA PHE A 62 -14.98 -7.85 -1.37
C PHE A 62 -16.38 -7.23 -1.37
N ASP A 63 -16.87 -6.98 -0.16
CA ASP A 63 -18.10 -6.26 0.09
C ASP A 63 -17.76 -4.79 0.44
N TYR A 64 -18.43 -3.84 -0.21
CA TYR A 64 -18.22 -2.42 0.07
C TYR A 64 -18.58 -2.03 1.51
N GLU A 65 -19.54 -2.71 2.13
CA GLU A 65 -19.90 -2.50 3.54
C GLU A 65 -18.82 -3.04 4.49
N LYS A 66 -17.97 -3.95 4.00
CA LYS A 66 -16.84 -4.56 4.72
C LYS A 66 -15.50 -4.06 4.20
N THR A 67 -15.49 -2.81 3.76
CA THR A 67 -14.31 -2.13 3.26
C THR A 67 -14.12 -0.82 4.00
N MET A 68 -12.89 -0.57 4.44
CA MET A 68 -12.47 0.73 4.93
C MET A 68 -11.47 1.36 3.96
N TRP A 69 -11.80 2.57 3.52
CA TRP A 69 -11.01 3.36 2.59
C TRP A 69 -10.32 4.47 3.36
N PHE A 70 -8.99 4.50 3.36
CA PHE A 70 -8.23 5.51 4.09
C PHE A 70 -7.40 6.34 3.13
N ARG A 71 -7.76 7.62 3.00
CA ARG A 71 -7.09 8.50 2.05
C ARG A 71 -5.68 8.82 2.55
N ILE A 72 -4.66 8.22 1.94
CA ILE A 72 -3.27 8.61 2.18
C ILE A 72 -2.99 9.95 1.48
N ALA A 73 -3.59 10.18 0.30
CA ALA A 73 -3.18 11.29 -0.58
C ALA A 73 -3.55 12.71 -0.10
N GLU A 74 -4.66 12.94 0.59
CA GLU A 74 -4.98 14.28 1.13
C GLU A 74 -4.07 14.60 2.32
N ARG A 75 -3.74 13.59 3.14
CA ARG A 75 -2.71 13.66 4.19
C ARG A 75 -1.26 13.59 3.67
N SER A 76 -1.05 13.29 2.38
CA SER A 76 0.26 13.31 1.73
C SER A 76 0.39 14.45 0.73
N SER A 77 -0.68 15.16 0.42
CA SER A 77 -0.65 16.36 -0.45
C SER A 77 0.06 17.53 0.23
N ASP A 78 0.17 17.49 1.56
CA ASP A 78 1.06 18.35 2.35
C ASP A 78 2.42 17.68 2.66
N GLY A 79 2.65 16.46 2.16
CA GLY A 79 3.84 15.66 2.41
C GLY A 79 3.92 14.99 3.78
N TYR A 80 2.91 15.12 4.65
CA TYR A 80 3.02 14.69 6.05
C TYR A 80 3.17 13.18 6.22
N PHE A 81 2.58 12.36 5.35
CA PHE A 81 2.79 10.91 5.39
C PHE A 81 4.28 10.53 5.37
N PHE A 82 5.10 11.24 4.59
CA PHE A 82 6.54 11.00 4.52
C PHE A 82 7.25 11.34 5.83
N GLU A 83 6.91 12.50 6.41
CA GLU A 83 7.38 12.90 7.74
C GLU A 83 6.94 11.89 8.81
N TRP A 84 5.71 11.39 8.72
CA TRP A 84 5.16 10.40 9.64
C TRP A 84 5.94 9.08 9.59
N CYS A 85 6.28 8.57 8.40
CA CYS A 85 7.14 7.39 8.26
C CYS A 85 8.54 7.61 8.88
N GLU A 86 9.14 8.78 8.68
CA GLU A 86 10.44 9.11 9.30
C GLU A 86 10.35 9.19 10.83
N LYS A 87 9.26 9.76 11.35
CA LYS A 87 8.97 9.77 12.80
C LYS A 87 8.79 8.34 13.33
N LEU A 88 8.13 7.46 12.57
CA LEU A 88 7.97 6.05 12.93
C LEU A 88 9.32 5.33 12.99
N VAL A 89 10.21 5.55 12.03
CA VAL A 89 11.60 5.03 12.07
C VAL A 89 12.34 5.57 13.29
N SER A 90 12.31 6.89 13.51
CA SER A 90 12.95 7.54 14.66
C SER A 90 12.47 6.95 15.99
N LEU A 91 11.17 6.70 16.12
CA LEU A 91 10.56 6.06 17.29
C LEU A 91 11.19 4.71 17.61
N VAL A 92 11.31 3.83 16.60
CA VAL A 92 11.72 2.42 16.81
C VAL A 92 13.24 2.18 16.74
N THR A 93 13.99 3.23 16.44
CA THR A 93 15.45 3.19 16.30
C THR A 93 16.17 4.11 17.29
N ASN A 94 15.44 4.67 18.26
CA ASN A 94 15.96 5.62 19.25
C ASN A 94 16.59 6.87 18.59
N GLY A 95 15.88 7.46 17.63
CA GLY A 95 16.22 8.75 17.04
C GLY A 95 17.02 8.71 15.75
N LYS A 96 17.20 7.54 15.09
CA LYS A 96 17.84 7.53 13.76
C LYS A 96 16.99 8.33 12.78
N LYS A 97 17.67 9.04 11.89
CA LYS A 97 17.06 9.82 10.80
C LYS A 97 17.61 9.34 9.47
N LEU A 98 16.79 9.46 8.42
CA LEU A 98 17.29 9.29 7.06
C LEU A 98 18.18 10.48 6.68
N GLU A 99 19.37 10.20 6.13
CA GLU A 99 20.29 11.25 5.65
C GLU A 99 20.07 11.52 4.14
N GLY A 100 19.83 12.78 3.73
CA GLY A 100 19.82 13.29 2.33
C GLY A 100 18.45 13.48 1.63
N GLY A 101 18.43 13.89 0.33
CA GLY A 101 17.25 13.96 -0.56
C GLY A 101 17.55 14.58 -1.96
N PRO A 102 16.72 14.38 -3.02
CA PRO A 102 15.48 13.60 -3.14
C PRO A 102 15.70 12.13 -3.57
N TYR A 103 14.79 11.25 -3.16
CA TYR A 103 14.81 9.81 -3.46
C TYR A 103 13.69 9.42 -4.42
N LYS A 104 13.95 8.42 -5.26
CA LYS A 104 12.85 7.65 -5.86
C LYS A 104 12.06 6.98 -4.74
N MET A 105 10.75 6.80 -4.94
CA MET A 105 9.87 6.23 -3.90
C MET A 105 10.34 4.87 -3.39
N VAL A 106 10.85 4.03 -4.29
CA VAL A 106 11.46 2.73 -3.96
C VAL A 106 12.64 2.91 -3.02
N ASP A 107 13.58 3.77 -3.41
CA ASP A 107 14.81 3.99 -2.65
C ASP A 107 14.47 4.54 -1.26
N TRP A 108 13.48 5.44 -1.17
CA TRP A 108 12.99 5.94 0.11
C TRP A 108 12.40 4.84 0.99
N CYS A 109 11.44 4.05 0.46
CA CYS A 109 10.87 2.91 1.20
C CYS A 109 11.95 1.88 1.59
N THR A 110 12.94 1.64 0.72
CA THR A 110 14.07 0.74 0.99
C THR A 110 14.88 1.24 2.18
N ARG A 111 15.27 2.51 2.17
CA ARG A 111 16.08 3.10 3.24
C ARG A 111 15.33 3.19 4.57
N LEU A 112 14.03 3.48 4.54
CA LEU A 112 13.19 3.42 5.74
C LEU A 112 13.22 2.01 6.35
N SER A 113 13.00 0.99 5.53
CA SER A 113 13.01 -0.41 5.99
C SER A 113 14.38 -0.84 6.51
N GLU A 114 15.47 -0.53 5.82
CA GLU A 114 16.85 -0.83 6.25
C GLU A 114 17.22 -0.12 7.56
N SER A 115 16.66 1.06 7.81
CA SER A 115 16.93 1.81 9.05
C SER A 115 16.41 1.09 10.31
N VAL A 116 15.34 0.31 10.13
CA VAL A 116 14.75 -0.50 11.20
C VAL A 116 15.25 -1.94 11.20
N GLU A 117 16.14 -2.32 10.28
CA GLU A 117 16.75 -3.65 10.27
C GLU A 117 17.90 -3.76 11.28
N ASP A 118 17.86 -4.83 12.07
CA ASP A 118 18.90 -5.16 13.05
C ASP A 118 18.85 -6.67 13.37
N ARG A 119 19.77 -7.45 12.80
CA ARG A 119 19.84 -8.92 13.00
C ARG A 119 20.22 -9.34 14.41
N GLU A 120 20.89 -8.46 15.17
CA GLU A 120 21.25 -8.76 16.56
C GLU A 120 20.05 -8.51 17.47
N ARG A 121 19.28 -7.45 17.21
CA ARG A 121 18.07 -7.10 17.96
C ARG A 121 16.88 -8.00 17.63
N ASP A 122 16.68 -8.32 16.35
CA ASP A 122 15.49 -9.01 15.83
C ASP A 122 15.86 -10.30 15.05
N PRO A 123 16.57 -11.27 15.66
CA PRO A 123 17.03 -12.48 14.96
C PRO A 123 15.89 -13.37 14.45
N GLU A 124 14.75 -13.39 15.15
CA GLU A 124 13.57 -14.21 14.81
C GLU A 124 12.87 -13.76 13.52
N THR A 125 13.13 -12.54 13.07
CA THR A 125 12.55 -11.94 11.86
C THR A 125 13.62 -11.68 10.79
N GLU A 126 14.76 -12.38 10.87
CA GLU A 126 15.93 -12.19 10.00
C GLU A 126 16.49 -10.76 10.02
N GLY A 127 16.22 -10.03 11.11
CA GLY A 127 16.58 -8.64 11.31
C GLY A 127 15.48 -7.65 10.95
N HIS A 128 14.34 -8.07 10.41
CA HIS A 128 13.23 -7.16 10.09
C HIS A 128 12.60 -6.64 11.38
N GLY A 129 12.92 -5.39 11.74
CA GLY A 129 12.40 -4.75 12.93
C GLY A 129 10.93 -4.34 12.86
N PRO A 130 10.45 -3.57 13.85
CA PRO A 130 9.09 -3.08 13.90
C PRO A 130 8.71 -2.28 12.64
N PHE A 131 7.49 -2.51 12.14
CA PHE A 131 6.92 -1.84 10.96
C PHE A 131 7.68 -2.04 9.64
N TRP A 132 8.65 -2.94 9.57
CA TRP A 132 9.48 -3.16 8.38
C TRP A 132 8.64 -3.38 7.11
N GLU A 133 7.60 -4.23 7.15
CA GLU A 133 6.73 -4.50 6.00
C GLU A 133 5.97 -3.27 5.54
N LEU A 134 5.48 -2.46 6.50
CA LEU A 134 4.78 -1.21 6.23
C LEU A 134 5.72 -0.23 5.52
N LEU A 135 6.90 -0.01 6.09
CA LEU A 135 7.89 0.93 5.54
C LEU A 135 8.41 0.48 4.17
N ARG A 136 8.55 -0.84 3.99
CA ARG A 136 9.05 -1.43 2.75
C ARG A 136 7.99 -1.38 1.65
N TYR A 137 6.78 -1.86 1.90
CA TYR A 137 5.84 -2.25 0.83
C TYR A 137 4.53 -1.46 0.78
N MET A 138 4.19 -0.62 1.76
CA MET A 138 2.90 0.09 1.83
C MET A 138 2.58 0.83 0.52
N LEU A 139 3.57 1.55 -0.01
CA LEU A 139 3.41 2.34 -1.23
C LEU A 139 3.79 1.57 -2.49
N ARG A 140 4.09 0.27 -2.41
CA ARG A 140 4.55 -0.53 -3.55
C ARG A 140 3.45 -1.34 -4.24
N GLY A 141 2.21 -1.15 -3.79
CA GLY A 141 1.03 -1.81 -4.35
C GLY A 141 1.07 -3.32 -4.20
N MET A 142 1.57 -3.78 -3.05
CA MET A 142 1.59 -5.19 -2.65
C MET A 142 0.44 -5.48 -1.68
N THR A 143 0.08 -6.76 -1.56
CA THR A 143 -0.96 -7.21 -0.62
C THR A 143 -0.35 -7.52 0.74
N PHE A 144 -0.90 -6.91 1.79
CA PHE A 144 -0.68 -7.30 3.18
C PHE A 144 -1.77 -8.30 3.56
N GLY A 145 -1.39 -9.57 3.70
CA GLY A 145 -2.27 -10.64 4.13
C GLY A 145 -2.62 -10.55 5.62
N PRO A 146 -3.60 -11.34 6.11
CA PRO A 146 -4.08 -11.26 7.49
C PRO A 146 -2.98 -11.56 8.52
N VAL A 147 -2.03 -12.44 8.23
CA VAL A 147 -0.92 -12.75 9.15
C VAL A 147 -0.01 -11.54 9.35
N VAL A 148 0.36 -10.85 8.26
CA VAL A 148 1.18 -9.63 8.34
C VAL A 148 0.41 -8.48 8.96
N CYS A 149 -0.88 -8.34 8.67
CA CYS A 149 -1.74 -7.35 9.31
C CYS A 149 -1.73 -7.53 10.84
N LYS A 150 -1.89 -8.77 11.32
CA LYS A 150 -1.82 -9.10 12.75
C LYS A 150 -0.46 -8.79 13.37
N LYS A 151 0.64 -9.09 12.66
CA LYS A 151 2.00 -8.71 13.10
C LYS A 151 2.13 -7.19 13.22
N LEU A 152 1.66 -6.42 12.24
CA LEU A 152 1.71 -4.96 12.27
C LEU A 152 0.88 -4.39 13.43
N VAL A 153 -0.31 -4.95 13.71
CA VAL A 153 -1.10 -4.58 14.90
C VAL A 153 -0.29 -4.82 16.18
N ALA A 154 0.42 -5.95 16.30
CA ALA A 154 1.27 -6.22 17.44
C ALA A 154 2.46 -5.24 17.57
N ASP A 155 3.04 -4.80 16.44
CA ASP A 155 4.04 -3.72 16.44
C ASP A 155 3.43 -2.41 16.96
N PHE A 156 2.24 -2.03 16.49
CA PHE A 156 1.53 -0.84 16.98
C PHE A 156 1.21 -0.94 18.48
N GLU A 157 0.83 -2.10 18.98
CA GLU A 157 0.57 -2.30 20.41
C GLU A 157 1.83 -2.21 21.27
N LYS A 158 2.93 -2.80 20.79
CA LYS A 158 4.21 -2.80 21.49
C LYS A 158 4.78 -1.38 21.66
N TRP A 159 4.57 -0.51 20.67
CA TRP A 159 5.16 0.83 20.62
C TRP A 159 4.21 1.96 21.02
N ASP A 160 2.95 1.66 21.35
CA ASP A 160 1.88 2.62 21.62
C ASP A 160 2.25 3.68 22.68
N SER A 161 2.78 3.24 23.83
CA SER A 161 3.18 4.15 24.90
C SER A 161 4.30 5.11 24.48
N TYR A 162 5.22 4.64 23.63
CA TYR A 162 6.32 5.46 23.11
C TYR A 162 5.83 6.42 22.03
N ALA A 163 4.83 6.03 21.23
CA ALA A 163 4.20 6.91 20.26
C ALA A 163 3.43 8.05 20.92
N TRP A 164 2.79 7.79 22.07
CA TRP A 164 2.06 8.78 22.85
C TRP A 164 2.95 9.75 23.64
N SER A 165 4.02 9.23 24.28
CA SER A 165 4.82 9.98 25.26
C SER A 165 5.35 11.35 24.81
N PRO A 166 5.74 11.57 23.54
CA PRO A 166 6.25 12.87 23.08
C PRO A 166 5.18 13.97 23.00
N GLY A 167 3.88 13.62 23.04
CA GLY A 167 2.78 14.59 22.91
C GLY A 167 2.58 15.15 21.50
N ASP A 168 3.16 14.52 20.48
CA ASP A 168 2.87 14.83 19.07
C ASP A 168 1.51 14.22 18.68
N TYR A 169 0.44 14.96 18.95
CA TYR A 169 -0.93 14.48 18.72
C TYR A 169 -1.21 14.14 17.26
N ARG A 170 -0.61 14.88 16.31
CA ARG A 170 -0.80 14.62 14.88
C ARG A 170 -0.17 13.28 14.48
N PHE A 171 1.04 13.02 14.98
CA PHE A 171 1.72 11.74 14.74
C PHE A 171 0.93 10.57 15.36
N TYR A 172 0.49 10.75 16.60
CA TYR A 172 -0.22 9.69 17.33
C TYR A 172 -1.62 9.42 16.78
N GLU A 173 -2.32 10.45 16.33
CA GLU A 173 -3.60 10.27 15.63
C GLU A 173 -3.41 9.38 14.38
N GLU A 174 -2.43 9.71 13.53
CA GLU A 174 -2.08 8.91 12.36
C GLU A 174 -1.64 7.48 12.73
N TYR A 175 -0.89 7.34 13.82
CA TYR A 175 -0.47 6.05 14.37
C TYR A 175 -1.66 5.14 14.71
N LEU A 176 -2.64 5.66 15.46
CA LEU A 176 -3.87 4.94 15.78
C LEU A 176 -4.70 4.63 14.53
N PHE A 177 -4.68 5.53 13.54
CA PHE A 177 -5.35 5.30 12.27
C PHE A 177 -4.76 4.11 11.52
N PHE A 178 -3.44 4.05 11.34
CA PHE A 178 -2.80 2.90 10.69
C PHE A 178 -3.01 1.60 11.48
N ARG A 179 -2.94 1.63 12.82
CA ARG A 179 -3.28 0.47 13.65
C ARG A 179 -4.68 -0.07 13.32
N LYS A 180 -5.69 0.80 13.29
CA LYS A 180 -7.07 0.43 12.94
C LYS A 180 -7.18 -0.13 11.52
N CYS A 181 -6.41 0.40 10.57
CA CYS A 181 -6.38 -0.12 9.19
C CYS A 181 -5.94 -1.59 9.15
N PHE A 182 -4.92 -1.95 9.92
CA PHE A 182 -4.38 -3.31 9.97
C PHE A 182 -5.16 -4.25 10.88
N GLU A 183 -5.93 -3.72 11.83
CA GLU A 183 -6.85 -4.52 12.65
C GLU A 183 -8.11 -4.94 11.87
N PHE A 184 -8.61 -4.05 11.00
CA PHE A 184 -9.87 -4.25 10.27
C PHE A 184 -10.01 -5.54 9.45
N PRO A 185 -9.00 -6.02 8.71
CA PRO A 185 -9.07 -7.22 7.88
C PRO A 185 -9.47 -8.50 8.63
N GLY A 186 -9.12 -8.61 9.92
CA GLY A 186 -9.26 -9.84 10.68
C GLY A 186 -8.52 -11.03 10.04
N GLU A 187 -9.10 -12.22 10.14
CA GLU A 187 -8.48 -13.48 9.68
C GLU A 187 -8.68 -13.75 8.17
N GLN A 188 -9.62 -13.04 7.51
CA GLN A 188 -10.00 -13.28 6.11
C GLN A 188 -10.08 -11.97 5.32
N GLY A 189 -9.08 -11.11 5.48
CA GLY A 189 -9.04 -9.81 4.85
C GLY A 189 -7.67 -9.48 4.27
N LEU A 190 -7.54 -8.29 3.71
CA LEU A 190 -6.25 -7.75 3.29
C LEU A 190 -6.19 -6.23 3.42
N VAL A 191 -4.97 -5.72 3.42
CA VAL A 191 -4.69 -4.29 3.20
C VAL A 191 -3.84 -4.13 1.95
N PHE A 192 -4.16 -3.15 1.11
CA PHE A 192 -3.29 -2.76 0.00
C PHE A 192 -3.50 -1.32 -0.44
N TYR A 193 -2.45 -0.73 -1.02
CA TYR A 193 -2.51 0.57 -1.68
C TYR A 193 -2.59 0.39 -3.21
N PRO A 194 -3.64 0.89 -3.89
CA PRO A 194 -3.94 0.55 -5.28
C PRO A 194 -3.24 1.46 -6.29
N SER A 195 -2.76 2.65 -5.89
CA SER A 195 -2.12 3.57 -6.82
C SER A 195 -0.73 3.06 -7.22
N GLY A 196 -0.47 3.10 -8.52
CA GLY A 196 0.89 3.07 -9.02
C GLY A 196 1.42 4.49 -8.92
N TRP A 197 2.47 4.68 -8.13
CA TRP A 197 3.16 5.96 -8.08
C TRP A 197 3.78 6.27 -9.44
N TYR A 198 4.01 7.56 -9.66
CA TYR A 198 4.79 8.03 -10.79
C TYR A 198 6.09 8.58 -10.22
N GLU A 199 7.21 8.25 -10.84
CA GLU A 199 8.48 8.90 -10.57
C GLU A 199 8.38 10.39 -10.95
N GLY A 200 9.35 11.21 -10.50
CA GLY A 200 9.35 12.66 -10.78
C GLY A 200 9.40 13.02 -12.27
N ASP A 201 9.70 12.06 -13.14
CA ASP A 201 9.67 12.18 -14.61
C ASP A 201 8.34 11.73 -15.24
N GLY A 202 7.34 11.38 -14.43
CA GLY A 202 6.03 10.91 -14.87
C GLY A 202 6.00 9.44 -15.29
N THR A 203 7.08 8.67 -15.09
CA THR A 203 7.07 7.22 -15.37
C THR A 203 6.34 6.46 -14.27
N ARG A 204 5.42 5.58 -14.64
CA ARG A 204 4.67 4.78 -13.66
C ARG A 204 5.60 3.74 -13.03
N PHE A 205 5.69 3.78 -11.71
CA PHE A 205 6.40 2.81 -10.89
C PHE A 205 5.80 1.41 -11.06
N ARG A 206 6.64 0.43 -11.43
CA ARG A 206 6.26 -0.98 -11.58
C ARG A 206 7.32 -1.89 -10.99
N GLU A 207 7.04 -2.44 -9.81
CA GLU A 207 7.83 -3.56 -9.27
C GLU A 207 7.31 -4.90 -9.79
N PRO A 208 8.19 -5.90 -9.92
CA PRO A 208 7.77 -7.28 -10.13
C PRO A 208 6.82 -7.74 -9.03
N LYS A 209 5.74 -8.42 -9.42
CA LYS A 209 4.70 -8.92 -8.52
C LYS A 209 4.45 -10.39 -8.79
N LEU A 210 4.65 -11.24 -7.79
CA LEU A 210 4.15 -12.61 -7.83
C LEU A 210 2.63 -12.59 -7.89
N GLY A 211 2.04 -13.46 -8.72
CA GLY A 211 0.60 -13.57 -8.89
C GLY A 211 -0.03 -12.53 -9.83
N ALA A 212 0.72 -11.52 -10.27
CA ALA A 212 0.27 -10.63 -11.34
C ALA A 212 0.35 -11.34 -12.71
N ASP A 213 -0.64 -11.12 -13.57
CA ASP A 213 -0.59 -11.64 -14.93
C ASP A 213 0.55 -10.97 -15.72
N PRO A 214 1.22 -11.68 -16.64
CA PRO A 214 2.27 -11.11 -17.49
C PRO A 214 1.77 -9.89 -18.28
N ALA A 215 0.49 -9.85 -18.65
CA ALA A 215 -0.14 -8.72 -19.32
C ALA A 215 -0.27 -7.48 -18.42
N ASP A 216 -0.51 -7.66 -17.11
CA ASP A 216 -0.48 -6.55 -16.14
C ASP A 216 0.95 -6.03 -15.93
N THR A 217 1.96 -6.87 -16.19
CA THR A 217 3.37 -6.45 -16.21
C THR A 217 3.83 -5.86 -17.55
N ALA A 218 3.21 -6.25 -18.68
CA ALA A 218 3.67 -5.95 -20.05
C ALA A 218 2.77 -4.99 -20.86
N ALA A 219 1.56 -4.65 -20.42
CA ALA A 219 0.70 -3.69 -21.11
C ALA A 219 1.16 -2.25 -20.81
N VAL A 220 2.10 -1.74 -21.61
CA VAL A 220 1.93 -0.53 -22.45
C VAL A 220 2.90 -0.65 -23.62
N VAL A 221 2.48 -1.30 -24.70
CA VAL A 221 2.82 -0.80 -26.03
C VAL A 221 1.51 -0.25 -26.55
N ASP A 222 1.41 1.08 -26.61
CA ASP A 222 0.29 1.87 -27.14
C ASP A 222 -1.13 1.48 -26.71
N SER A 223 -1.67 2.23 -25.76
CA SER A 223 -3.10 2.57 -25.81
C SER A 223 -3.19 4.10 -25.97
N PRO A 224 -3.43 4.61 -27.20
CA PRO A 224 -3.43 6.06 -27.48
C PRO A 224 -4.59 6.84 -26.84
N ASP A 225 -5.57 6.20 -26.23
CA ASP A 225 -6.85 6.83 -25.95
C ASP A 225 -7.09 7.15 -24.47
N ILE A 226 -6.28 8.01 -23.86
CA ILE A 226 -6.74 9.02 -22.86
C ILE A 226 -5.76 10.21 -22.88
N VAL A 227 -5.64 10.88 -24.03
CA VAL A 227 -5.09 12.24 -24.12
C VAL A 227 -6.06 13.08 -24.95
N ASP A 228 -7.25 13.33 -24.42
CA ASP A 228 -8.02 14.51 -24.84
C ASP A 228 -8.83 15.04 -23.65
N GLY A 229 -8.55 16.28 -23.28
CA GLY A 229 -9.12 16.93 -22.10
C GLY A 229 -8.25 18.04 -21.51
N MET A 230 -6.98 18.14 -21.91
CA MET A 230 -6.20 19.38 -21.77
C MET A 230 -6.35 20.22 -23.03
N LYS A 231 -7.45 20.98 -23.10
CA LYS A 231 -7.48 22.21 -23.88
C LYS A 231 -7.66 23.39 -22.95
N THR A 232 -6.57 24.13 -22.86
CA THR A 232 -6.43 25.52 -22.44
C THR A 232 -7.68 26.37 -22.63
N ALA A 233 -8.07 27.10 -21.59
CA ALA A 233 -8.72 28.41 -21.73
C ALA A 233 -8.31 29.28 -20.55
N HIS A 234 -7.25 30.06 -20.75
CA HIS A 234 -7.09 31.35 -20.10
C HIS A 234 -8.15 32.31 -20.65
N GLU A 235 -8.51 33.29 -19.81
CA GLU A 235 -9.23 34.54 -20.12
C GLU A 235 -10.73 34.43 -20.40
N TYR A 236 -11.53 34.96 -19.47
CA TYR A 236 -12.24 36.22 -19.68
C TYR A 236 -12.50 36.92 -18.34
N ASP A 237 -12.06 38.16 -18.28
CA ASP A 237 -12.47 39.20 -17.34
C ASP A 237 -13.98 39.56 -17.50
N ASP A 238 -14.48 40.28 -16.49
CA ASP A 238 -15.67 41.15 -16.48
C ASP A 238 -17.07 40.51 -16.38
N ILE A 239 -17.63 40.48 -15.16
CA ILE A 239 -18.74 41.34 -14.63
C ILE A 239 -19.09 40.89 -13.20
#